data_AF-A0A0P0A8A3-F1
#
_entry.id   AF-A0A0P0A8A3-F1
#
_cell.length_a   1.000
_cell.length_b   1.000
_cell.length_c   1.000
_cell.angle_alpha   90.00
_cell.angle_beta   90.00
_cell.angle_gamma   90.00
#
_symmetry.space_group_name_H-M   'P 1'
#
loop_
_entity.id
_entity.type
_entity.pdbx_description
1 polymer ?
#
loop_
_entity_poly.entity_id
_entity_poly.type
_entity_poly.pdbx_seq_one_letter_code
_entity_poly.pdbx_strand_id
1 'polypeptide(L)'
;MTYALRQPSFVRLKAQLSLNGRFNHSLYDAETRQAVHVTLDIERGAGQVHVIVRMGSTLNSLGLPLGSQSNANTVADYIESIANGRLDTADETPARRRFDQAA
;
A
#
# COMPACT_ATOMS: atom_id res chain seq x y z
N MET A 1 3.35 13.36 15.30
CA MET A 1 2.28 12.85 14.42
C MET A 1 2.53 11.38 14.14
N THR A 2 1.56 10.52 14.45
CA THR A 2 1.63 9.06 14.23
C THR A 2 0.29 8.59 13.68
N TYR A 3 0.18 8.55 12.35
CA TYR A 3 -0.99 8.02 11.66
C TYR A 3 -0.99 6.49 11.71
N ALA A 4 -2.08 5.90 12.18
CA ALA A 4 -2.24 4.44 12.28
C ALA A 4 -3.60 3.96 11.75
N LEU A 5 -3.63 2.73 11.24
CA LEU A 5 -4.85 2.06 10.82
C LEU A 5 -5.62 1.55 12.05
N ARG A 6 -6.90 1.89 12.16
CA ARG A 6 -7.73 1.40 13.27
C ARG A 6 -8.05 -0.09 13.13
N GLN A 7 -8.23 -0.78 14.27
CA GLN A 7 -8.56 -2.21 14.33
C GLN A 7 -9.69 -2.65 13.38
N PRO A 8 -10.85 -1.96 13.30
CA PRO A 8 -11.92 -2.39 12.38
C PRO A 8 -11.53 -2.24 10.90
N SER A 9 -10.69 -1.24 10.58
CA SER A 9 -10.16 -1.05 9.22
C SER A 9 -9.13 -2.11 8.86
N PHE A 10 -8.33 -2.56 9.84
CA PHE A 10 -7.40 -3.68 9.67
C PHE A 10 -8.12 -5.00 9.38
N VAL A 11 -9.22 -5.29 10.10
CA VAL A 11 -10.05 -6.47 9.83
C VAL A 11 -10.61 -6.46 8.40
N ARG A 12 -11.08 -5.30 7.93
CA ARG A 12 -11.54 -5.12 6.54
C ARG A 12 -10.41 -5.34 5.53
N LEU A 13 -9.26 -4.73 5.77
CA LEU A 13 -8.07 -4.88 4.92
C LEU A 13 -7.71 -6.36 4.73
N LYS A 14 -7.68 -7.12 5.82
CA LYS A 14 -7.40 -8.57 5.78
C LYS A 14 -8.36 -9.33 4.87
N ALA A 15 -9.66 -9.04 4.95
CA ALA A 15 -10.66 -9.67 4.09
C ALA A 15 -10.50 -9.23 2.62
N GLN A 16 -10.23 -7.94 2.40
CA GLN A 16 -10.13 -7.33 1.07
C GLN A 16 -8.91 -7.81 0.28
N LEU A 17 -7.82 -8.23 0.93
CA LEU A 17 -6.68 -8.85 0.26
C LEU A 17 -7.02 -10.18 -0.46
N SER A 18 -8.17 -10.77 -0.14
CA SER A 18 -8.70 -11.94 -0.86
C SER A 18 -9.57 -11.55 -2.08
N LEU A 19 -9.76 -10.25 -2.35
CA LEU A 19 -10.61 -9.73 -3.41
C LEU A 19 -9.79 -8.94 -4.43
N ASN A 20 -10.37 -8.76 -5.62
CA ASN A 20 -9.90 -7.77 -6.58
C ASN A 20 -10.75 -6.51 -6.47
N GLY A 21 -10.15 -5.34 -6.55
CA GLY A 21 -10.89 -4.08 -6.59
C GLY A 21 -10.20 -2.94 -5.87
N ARG A 22 -10.94 -1.83 -5.77
CA ARG A 22 -10.49 -0.60 -5.14
C ARG A 22 -11.15 -0.42 -3.78
N PHE A 23 -10.34 -0.23 -2.74
CA PHE A 23 -10.78 -0.10 -1.36
C PHE A 23 -10.23 1.16 -0.73
N ASN A 24 -11.06 1.88 0.03
CA ASN A 24 -10.66 3.11 0.68
C ASN A 24 -10.51 2.88 2.18
N HIS A 25 -9.41 3.39 2.74
CA HIS A 25 -9.15 3.39 4.17
C HIS A 25 -8.76 4.79 4.63
N SER A 26 -8.78 4.97 5.95
CA SER A 26 -8.29 6.17 6.61
C SER A 26 -7.37 5.76 7.75
N LEU A 27 -6.20 6.40 7.82
CA LEU A 27 -5.31 6.34 8.96
C LEU A 27 -5.56 7.56 9.84
N TYR A 28 -5.45 7.39 11.15
CA TYR A 28 -5.80 8.44 12.11
C TYR A 28 -4.61 8.72 13.02
N ASP A 29 -4.40 10.00 13.29
CA ASP A 29 -3.50 10.47 14.33
C ASP A 29 -4.32 10.75 15.61
N ALA A 30 -3.95 10.09 16.71
CA ALA A 30 -4.70 10.18 17.97
C ALA A 30 -4.51 11.53 18.69
N GLU A 31 -3.37 12.20 18.48
CA GLU A 31 -3.00 13.45 19.15
C GLU A 31 -3.66 14.64 18.47
N THR A 32 -3.56 14.72 17.14
CA THR A 32 -4.07 15.83 16.33
C THR A 32 -5.52 15.62 15.86
N ARG A 33 -6.05 14.40 16.02
CA ARG A 33 -7.37 13.96 15.50
C ARG A 33 -7.52 14.12 13.98
N GLN A 34 -6.41 14.23 13.26
CA GLN A 34 -6.40 14.30 11.81
C GLN A 34 -6.47 12.90 11.19
N ALA A 35 -6.91 12.84 9.94
CA ALA A 35 -6.97 11.62 9.17
C ALA A 35 -6.29 11.79 7.81
N VAL A 36 -5.62 10.74 7.36
CA VAL A 36 -5.07 10.62 6.00
C VAL A 36 -5.84 9.54 5.27
N HIS A 37 -6.30 9.86 4.07
CA HIS A 37 -7.03 8.92 3.22
C HIS A 37 -6.07 8.14 2.32
N VAL A 38 -6.32 6.85 2.19
CA VAL A 38 -5.59 5.95 1.31
C VAL A 38 -6.55 5.12 0.48
N THR A 39 -6.23 4.97 -0.79
CA THR A 39 -6.92 4.08 -1.71
C THR A 39 -6.00 2.94 -2.09
N LEU A 40 -6.48 1.71 -1.93
CA LEU A 40 -5.80 0.47 -2.29
C LEU A 40 -6.47 -0.13 -3.52
N ASP A 41 -5.74 -0.31 -4.60
CA ASP A 41 -6.18 -1.13 -5.73
C ASP A 41 -5.48 -2.49 -5.63
N ILE A 42 -6.26 -3.53 -5.39
CA ILE A 42 -5.79 -4.90 -5.16
C ILE A 42 -6.10 -5.73 -6.41
N GLU A 43 -5.06 -6.38 -6.94
CA GLU A 43 -5.15 -7.29 -8.07
C GLU A 43 -4.44 -8.61 -7.74
N ARG A 44 -5.18 -9.71 -7.81
CA ARG A 44 -4.67 -11.06 -7.54
C ARG A 44 -4.28 -11.74 -8.86
N GLY A 45 -3.02 -12.12 -8.98
CA GLY A 45 -2.49 -12.93 -10.07
C GLY A 45 -2.31 -14.41 -9.67
N ALA A 46 -1.70 -15.20 -10.56
CA ALA A 46 -1.52 -16.65 -10.42
C ALA A 46 -0.58 -17.11 -9.27
N GLY A 47 0.02 -16.17 -8.52
CA GLY A 47 0.92 -16.47 -7.40
C GLY A 47 1.29 -15.27 -6.54
N GLN A 48 0.82 -14.08 -6.91
CA GLN A 48 1.08 -12.84 -6.18
C GLN A 48 -0.19 -11.98 -6.09
N VAL A 49 -0.23 -11.13 -5.08
CA VAL A 49 -1.19 -10.03 -4.96
C VAL A 49 -0.42 -8.74 -5.20
N HIS A 50 -0.87 -7.97 -6.17
CA HIS A 50 -0.35 -6.65 -6.45
C HIS A 50 -1.26 -5.60 -5.79
N VAL A 51 -0.68 -4.72 -5.00
CA VAL A 51 -1.40 -3.66 -4.28
C VAL A 51 -0.83 -2.32 -4.72
N ILE A 52 -1.66 -1.47 -5.33
CA ILE A 52 -1.33 -0.08 -5.62
C ILE A 52 -1.90 0.78 -4.50
N VAL A 53 -1.05 1.56 -3.87
CA VAL A 53 -1.37 2.47 -2.76
C VAL A 53 -1.36 3.89 -3.28
N ARG A 54 -2.50 4.58 -3.19
CA ARG A 54 -2.66 5.99 -3.54
C ARG A 54 -2.95 6.81 -2.29
N MET A 55 -2.12 7.81 -2.01
CA MET A 55 -2.24 8.66 -0.82
C MET A 55 -1.78 10.08 -1.15
N GLY A 56 -2.73 11.03 -1.19
CA GLY A 56 -2.44 12.39 -1.66
C GLY A 56 -1.91 12.39 -3.09
N SER A 57 -0.72 12.96 -3.30
CA SER A 57 0.01 12.97 -4.58
C SER A 57 0.91 11.76 -4.80
N THR A 58 1.00 10.83 -3.85
CA THR A 58 1.87 9.65 -3.94
C THR A 58 1.12 8.44 -4.50
N LEU A 59 1.82 7.69 -5.35
CA LEU A 59 1.39 6.40 -5.88
C LEU A 59 2.54 5.42 -5.70
N ASN A 60 2.30 4.39 -4.90
CA ASN A 60 3.28 3.35 -4.60
C ASN A 60 2.70 1.98 -4.92
N SER A 61 3.55 0.97 -5.10
CA SER A 61 3.12 -0.40 -5.39
C SER A 61 3.83 -1.41 -4.51
N LEU A 62 3.11 -2.46 -4.12
CA LEU A 62 3.60 -3.55 -3.30
C LEU A 62 3.20 -4.89 -3.92
N GLY A 63 4.19 -5.74 -4.18
CA GLY A 63 3.97 -7.14 -4.55
C GLY A 63 4.03 -8.04 -3.33
N LEU A 64 3.04 -8.92 -3.17
CA LEU A 64 2.93 -9.83 -2.03
C LEU A 64 2.73 -11.28 -2.50
N PRO A 65 3.28 -12.28 -1.79
CA PRO A 65 2.98 -13.67 -2.10
C PRO A 65 1.49 -13.98 -1.85
N LEU A 66 0.86 -14.72 -2.75
CA LEU A 66 -0.56 -15.09 -2.60
C LEU A 66 -0.76 -15.99 -1.36
N GLY A 67 -1.75 -15.68 -0.54
CA GLY A 67 -2.17 -16.54 0.58
C GLY A 67 -1.32 -16.45 1.85
N SER A 68 -0.30 -15.58 1.90
CA SER A 68 0.47 -15.37 3.14
C SER A 68 -0.36 -14.66 4.21
N GLN A 69 -0.36 -15.21 5.42
CA GLN A 69 -1.09 -14.67 6.57
C GLN A 69 -0.55 -13.31 7.02
N SER A 70 0.71 -13.00 6.71
CA SER A 70 1.37 -11.75 7.08
C SER A 70 1.01 -10.57 6.18
N ASN A 71 0.39 -10.82 5.00
CA ASN A 71 0.13 -9.78 4.00
C ASN A 71 -0.68 -8.60 4.55
N ALA A 72 -1.63 -8.85 5.45
CA ALA A 72 -2.42 -7.78 6.05
C ALA A 72 -1.56 -6.84 6.91
N ASN A 73 -0.64 -7.41 7.72
CA ASN A 73 0.31 -6.62 8.50
C ASN A 73 1.26 -5.87 7.58
N THR A 74 1.83 -6.54 6.57
CA THR A 74 2.74 -5.90 5.61
C THR A 74 2.11 -4.70 4.91
N VAL A 75 0.85 -4.82 4.45
CA VAL A 75 0.15 -3.70 3.83
C VAL A 75 -0.13 -2.59 4.85
N ALA A 76 -0.55 -2.93 6.08
CA ALA A 76 -0.79 -1.96 7.14
C ALA A 76 0.48 -1.17 7.50
N ASP A 77 1.59 -1.87 7.76
CA ASP A 77 2.88 -1.26 8.07
C ASP A 77 3.36 -0.38 6.91
N TYR A 78 3.12 -0.80 5.67
CA TYR A 78 3.49 -0.05 4.47
C TYR A 78 2.71 1.25 4.33
N ILE A 79 1.36 1.22 4.46
CA ILE A 79 0.54 2.44 4.40
C ILE A 79 0.80 3.38 5.59
N GLU A 80 1.10 2.84 6.76
CA GLU A 80 1.49 3.63 7.93
C GLU A 80 2.86 4.28 7.71
N SER A 81 3.82 3.57 7.14
CA SER A 81 5.14 4.12 6.82
C SER A 81 5.05 5.27 5.81
N ILE A 82 4.20 5.15 4.78
CA ILE A 82 3.94 6.24 3.83
C ILE A 82 3.30 7.44 4.54
N ALA A 83 2.22 7.22 5.29
CA ALA A 83 1.49 8.32 5.95
C ALA A 83 2.35 9.07 6.98
N ASN A 84 3.32 8.39 7.58
CA ASN A 84 4.24 8.98 8.55
C ASN A 84 5.56 9.45 7.93
N GLY A 85 5.69 9.47 6.60
CA GLY A 85 6.89 9.96 5.89
C GLY A 85 8.15 9.14 6.17
N ARG A 86 8.00 7.85 6.53
CA ARG A 86 9.11 6.93 6.83
C ARG A 86 9.52 6.09 5.61
N LEU A 87 8.73 6.14 4.54
CA LEU A 87 9.06 5.47 3.29
C LEU A 87 9.74 6.48 2.35
N ASP A 88 11.06 6.38 2.24
CA ASP A 88 11.84 7.08 1.22
C ASP A 88 11.69 6.34 -0.13
N THR A 89 10.69 6.73 -0.94
CA THR A 89 10.51 6.20 -2.30
C THR A 89 11.35 6.90 -3.36
N ALA A 90 12.17 7.87 -2.98
CA ALA A 90 13.01 8.63 -3.91
C ALA A 90 14.21 7.85 -4.48
N ASP A 91 14.57 6.71 -3.89
CA ASP A 91 15.74 5.92 -4.32
C ASP A 91 15.43 4.94 -5.46
N GLU A 92 14.16 4.53 -5.61
CA GLU A 92 13.73 3.63 -6.69
C GLU A 92 13.32 4.41 -7.94
N THR A 93 14.25 5.19 -8.50
CA THR A 93 14.14 5.51 -9.93
C THR A 93 14.55 4.24 -10.67
N PRO A 94 13.63 3.45 -11.28
CA PRO A 94 14.07 2.38 -12.15
C PRO A 94 14.93 3.04 -13.22
N ALA A 95 16.22 2.73 -13.23
CA ALA A 95 17.13 3.16 -14.28
C ALA A 95 16.39 2.87 -15.59
N ARG A 96 16.11 3.92 -16.39
CA ARG A 96 15.50 3.78 -17.70
C ARG A 96 16.38 2.79 -18.46
N ARG A 97 15.99 1.50 -18.47
CA ARG A 97 16.57 0.53 -19.38
C ARG A 97 16.14 1.03 -20.73
N ARG A 98 17.04 1.77 -21.38
CA ARG A 98 16.93 2.08 -22.79
C ARG A 98 16.73 0.74 -23.47
N PHE A 99 15.52 0.52 -23.98
CA PHE A 99 15.32 -0.40 -25.08
C PHE A 99 15.99 0.23 -26.30
N ASP A 100 17.33 0.25 -26.31
CA ASP A 100 18.08 0.45 -27.54
C ASP A 100 18.05 -0.90 -28.25
N GLN A 101 17.00 -0.99 -29.07
CA GLN A 101 16.68 -2.07 -29.96
C GLN A 101 17.76 -2.16 -31.05
N ALA A 102 18.08 -3.40 -31.41
CA ALA A 102 18.99 -3.81 -32.45
C ALA A 102 18.94 -2.99 -33.77
N ALA A 103 20.13 -2.79 -34.35
CA ALA A 103 20.40 -2.98 -35.77
C ALA A 103 21.87 -3.42 -35.94
#